data_AF-A0A954GTY7-F1
#
_entry.id   AF-A0A954GTY7-F1
#
_cell.length_a   1.000
_cell.length_b   1.000
_cell.length_c   1.000
_cell.angle_alpha   90.00
_cell.angle_beta   90.00
_cell.angle_gamma   90.00
#
_symmetry.space_group_name_H-M   'P 1'
#
loop_
_entity.id
_entity.type
_entity.pdbx_description
1 polymer ?
#
loop_
_entity_poly.entity_id
_entity_poly.type
_entity_poly.pdbx_seq_one_letter_code
_entity_poly.pdbx_strand_id
1 'polypeptide(L)'
;MTQTDGLVAFWTFGEEAGQVRESVGTDGDYPLQEVGGAIPRITGGPFSGYAADLNGKQYFRIPYAETGDLNISGPEAQVTMFAVVRIVNLKQSRTIAGMWSEGKGRDDDTGTRQYSMLMNMPTYGGPNKLTPHVSSEGGVTRR
;
A
#
# COMPACT_ATOMS: atom_id res chain seq x y z
N MET A 1 16.36 -4.67 7.66
CA MET A 1 15.65 -3.76 6.72
C MET A 1 15.86 -2.30 7.07
N THR A 2 15.95 -1.92 8.34
CA THR A 2 16.16 -0.52 8.77
C THR A 2 17.52 0.10 8.42
N GLN A 3 18.38 -0.62 7.70
CA GLN A 3 19.69 -0.16 7.21
C GLN A 3 19.76 -0.21 5.68
N THR A 4 18.61 -0.24 5.00
CA THR A 4 18.55 -0.22 3.54
C THR A 4 18.66 1.22 3.07
N ASP A 5 19.68 1.52 2.27
CA ASP A 5 19.83 2.85 1.66
C ASP A 5 18.60 3.21 0.82
N GLY A 6 18.11 4.45 0.98
CA GLY A 6 16.90 4.93 0.30
C GLY A 6 15.59 4.38 0.86
N LEU A 7 15.57 3.78 2.05
CA LEU A 7 14.33 3.39 2.72
C LEU A 7 13.51 4.63 3.12
N VAL A 8 12.34 4.80 2.51
CA VAL A 8 11.43 5.93 2.80
C VAL A 8 10.51 5.62 3.98
N ALA A 9 9.88 4.44 4.01
CA ALA A 9 9.03 3.99 5.10
C ALA A 9 9.06 2.47 5.26
N PHE A 10 8.77 2.00 6.48
CA PHE A 10 8.70 0.57 6.76
C PHE A 10 7.74 0.26 7.91
N TRP A 11 6.69 -0.52 7.63
CA TRP A 11 5.71 -0.93 8.64
C TRP A 11 5.88 -2.40 9.01
N THR A 12 5.91 -2.67 10.31
CA THR A 12 6.09 -4.03 10.85
C THR A 12 4.80 -4.63 11.43
N PHE A 13 3.73 -3.83 11.55
CA PHE A 13 2.41 -4.23 12.04
C PHE A 13 2.43 -4.91 13.42
N GLY A 14 3.20 -4.34 14.36
CA GLY A 14 3.31 -4.84 15.72
C GLY A 14 2.22 -4.31 16.66
N GLU A 15 1.62 -3.17 16.32
CA GLU A 15 0.69 -2.40 17.14
C GLU A 15 -0.69 -3.06 17.22
N GLU A 16 -1.43 -2.84 18.31
CA GLU A 16 -2.74 -3.48 18.54
C GLU A 16 -3.82 -2.91 17.61
N ALA A 17 -4.88 -3.68 17.36
CA ALA A 17 -6.02 -3.22 16.55
C ALA A 17 -6.58 -1.88 17.08
N GLY A 18 -6.89 -0.93 16.18
CA GLY A 18 -7.36 0.41 16.53
C GLY A 18 -6.27 1.43 16.84
N GLN A 19 -4.99 1.01 16.87
CA GLN A 19 -3.85 1.92 16.93
C GLN A 19 -3.35 2.23 15.52
N VAL A 20 -2.75 3.41 15.35
CA VAL A 20 -2.00 3.75 14.14
C VAL A 20 -0.84 2.77 13.94
N ARG A 21 -0.46 2.50 12.69
CA ARG A 21 0.75 1.72 12.37
C ARG A 21 1.87 2.68 12.03
N GLU A 22 2.92 2.65 12.83
CA GLU A 22 4.02 3.58 12.66
C GLU A 22 5.06 3.03 11.69
N SER A 23 5.58 3.93 10.87
CA SER A 23 6.80 3.66 10.11
C SER A 23 7.97 3.59 11.08
N VAL A 24 8.90 2.65 10.87
CA VAL A 24 10.08 2.48 11.72
C VAL A 24 11.37 2.44 10.90
N GLY A 25 12.46 2.94 11.49
CA GLY A 25 13.79 2.89 10.88
C GLY A 25 13.99 3.88 9.72
N THR A 26 13.19 4.94 9.67
CA THR A 26 13.33 6.08 8.76
C THR A 26 13.10 7.38 9.54
N ASP A 27 13.54 8.51 8.99
CA ASP A 27 13.34 9.84 9.61
C ASP A 27 11.93 10.39 9.39
N GLY A 28 11.17 9.80 8.47
CA GLY A 28 9.83 10.24 8.13
C GLY A 28 8.75 9.62 9.03
N ASP A 29 7.78 10.44 9.40
CA ASP A 29 6.61 10.05 10.17
C ASP A 29 5.44 9.74 9.22
N TYR A 30 5.06 8.46 9.14
CA TYR A 30 4.07 7.97 8.19
C TYR A 30 3.03 7.06 8.88
N PRO A 31 2.16 7.64 9.72
CA PRO A 31 1.20 6.89 10.53
C PRO A 31 0.05 6.37 9.66
N LEU A 32 -0.05 5.06 9.52
CA LEU A 32 -1.17 4.44 8.82
C LEU A 32 -2.41 4.40 9.72
N GLN A 33 -3.48 5.05 9.26
CA GLN A 33 -4.79 5.03 9.89
C GLN A 33 -5.62 3.84 9.38
N GLU A 34 -6.38 3.21 10.27
CA GLU A 34 -7.29 2.11 9.92
C GLU A 34 -8.62 2.65 9.39
N VAL A 35 -9.05 2.16 8.22
CA VAL A 35 -10.33 2.49 7.62
C VAL A 35 -11.19 1.24 7.48
N GLY A 36 -12.50 1.38 7.71
CA GLY A 36 -13.45 0.26 7.71
C GLY A 36 -13.54 -0.50 9.03
N GLY A 37 -12.99 0.06 10.11
CA GLY A 37 -12.95 -0.53 11.46
C GLY A 37 -11.55 -1.03 11.84
N ALA A 38 -11.42 -1.53 13.07
CA ALA A 38 -10.13 -1.92 13.64
C ALA A 38 -9.50 -3.12 12.91
N ILE A 39 -8.25 -3.03 12.48
CA ILE A 39 -7.56 -4.11 11.75
C ILE A 39 -6.79 -4.97 12.75
N PRO A 40 -7.16 -6.25 12.95
CA PRO A 40 -6.47 -7.11 13.90
C PRO A 40 -5.05 -7.43 13.45
N ARG A 41 -4.15 -7.55 14.43
CA ARG A 41 -2.85 -8.19 14.24
C ARG A 41 -2.95 -9.68 14.53
N ILE A 42 -2.24 -10.50 13.76
CA ILE A 42 -2.12 -11.95 13.96
C ILE A 42 -0.66 -12.33 14.13
N THR A 43 -0.38 -13.39 14.90
CA THR A 43 0.98 -13.91 15.09
C THR A 43 1.55 -14.53 13.82
N GLY A 44 2.86 -14.46 13.64
CA GLY A 44 3.61 -15.09 12.56
C GLY A 44 4.15 -14.13 11.51
N GLY A 45 4.12 -12.82 11.76
CA GLY A 45 4.76 -11.84 10.89
C GLY A 45 6.28 -11.81 11.03
N PRO A 46 7.03 -11.53 9.96
CA PRO A 46 8.48 -11.74 9.92
C PRO A 46 9.32 -10.68 10.66
N PHE A 47 8.75 -9.52 11.00
CA PHE A 47 9.52 -8.40 11.56
C PHE A 47 9.17 -8.08 13.01
N SER A 48 7.89 -7.93 13.33
CA SER A 48 7.42 -7.68 14.70
C SER A 48 7.01 -8.96 15.44
N GLY A 49 6.99 -10.11 14.76
CA GLY A 49 6.26 -11.31 15.19
C GLY A 49 4.78 -11.29 14.82
N TYR A 50 4.26 -10.17 14.30
CA TYR A 50 2.86 -9.97 13.95
C TYR A 50 2.67 -9.44 12.52
N ALA A 51 1.48 -9.65 11.97
CA ALA A 51 1.05 -9.13 10.68
C ALA A 51 -0.38 -8.58 10.76
N ALA A 52 -0.73 -7.60 9.94
CA ALA A 52 -2.10 -7.13 9.81
C ALA A 52 -2.97 -8.14 9.05
N ASP A 53 -4.16 -8.47 9.58
CA ASP A 53 -5.13 -9.36 8.94
C ASP A 53 -6.24 -8.56 8.24
N LEU A 54 -6.19 -8.53 6.91
CA LEU A 54 -7.09 -7.75 6.06
C LEU A 54 -8.17 -8.65 5.44
N ASN A 55 -9.42 -8.43 5.87
CA ASN A 55 -10.58 -9.19 5.39
C ASN A 55 -11.18 -8.70 4.05
N GLY A 56 -10.61 -7.65 3.45
CA GLY A 56 -11.07 -7.05 2.18
C GLY A 56 -12.14 -5.96 2.31
N LYS A 57 -12.58 -5.62 3.54
CA LYS A 57 -13.43 -4.45 3.82
C LYS A 57 -12.69 -3.31 4.50
N GLN A 58 -11.43 -3.55 4.88
CA GLN A 58 -10.59 -2.63 5.63
C GLN A 58 -9.31 -2.35 4.85
N TYR A 59 -8.72 -1.18 5.09
CA TYR A 59 -7.45 -0.78 4.50
C TYR A 59 -6.76 0.27 5.38
N PHE A 60 -5.47 0.46 5.13
CA PHE A 60 -4.67 1.50 5.75
C PHE A 60 -4.65 2.76 4.88
N ARG A 61 -4.61 3.93 5.53
CA ARG A 61 -4.62 5.23 4.85
C ARG A 61 -3.62 6.18 5.50
N ILE A 62 -2.95 6.96 4.65
CA ILE A 62 -2.36 8.25 5.00
C ILE A 62 -3.09 9.32 4.18
N PRO A 63 -3.56 10.42 4.76
CA PRO A 63 -4.06 11.56 4.00
C PRO A 63 -3.03 12.04 2.99
N TYR A 64 -3.44 12.35 1.76
CA TYR A 64 -2.49 12.71 0.69
C TYR A 64 -1.56 13.87 1.06
N ALA A 65 -2.08 14.89 1.75
CA ALA A 65 -1.30 16.04 2.22
C ALA A 65 -0.20 15.68 3.24
N GLU A 66 -0.29 14.49 3.85
CA GLU A 66 0.64 13.97 4.86
C GLU A 66 1.59 12.90 4.28
N THR A 67 1.51 12.62 2.97
CA THR A 67 2.34 11.56 2.36
C THR A 67 3.81 11.93 2.23
N GLY A 68 4.15 13.23 2.18
CA GLY A 68 5.54 13.69 2.20
C GLY A 68 6.42 12.97 1.16
N ASP A 69 7.52 12.37 1.62
CA ASP A 69 8.47 11.68 0.73
C ASP A 69 7.91 10.37 0.15
N LEU A 70 6.77 9.87 0.63
CA LEU A 70 6.05 8.76 -0.01
C LEU A 70 5.42 9.19 -1.34
N ASN A 71 5.25 10.48 -1.61
CA ASN A 71 4.68 10.97 -2.86
C ASN A 71 5.69 10.87 -4.02
N ILE A 72 5.96 9.65 -4.48
CA ILE A 72 6.95 9.36 -5.54
C ILE A 72 6.23 9.11 -6.86
N SER A 73 6.48 9.97 -7.84
CA SER A 73 5.90 9.88 -9.19
C SER A 73 6.73 10.63 -10.21
N GLY A 74 6.43 10.43 -11.50
CA GLY A 74 7.17 11.07 -12.59
C GLY A 74 7.73 10.07 -13.60
N PRO A 75 8.13 10.54 -14.80
CA PRO A 75 8.71 9.68 -15.83
C PRO A 75 10.03 9.02 -15.41
N GLU A 76 10.77 9.65 -14.49
CA GLU A 76 12.05 9.15 -13.96
C GLU A 76 11.91 8.49 -12.58
N ALA A 77 10.67 8.29 -12.09
CA ALA A 77 10.45 7.73 -10.77
C ALA A 77 10.91 6.28 -10.68
N GLN A 78 11.72 5.99 -9.67
CA GLN A 78 12.17 4.64 -9.35
C GLN A 78 11.67 4.28 -7.97
N VAL A 79 10.77 3.30 -7.90
CA VAL A 79 10.17 2.84 -6.65
C VAL A 79 10.44 1.35 -6.48
N THR A 80 11.00 0.98 -5.33
CA THR A 80 11.04 -0.41 -4.89
C THR A 80 10.05 -0.60 -3.76
N MET A 81 9.15 -1.56 -3.90
CA MET A 81 8.25 -1.99 -2.82
C MET A 81 8.55 -3.43 -2.45
N PHE A 82 8.54 -3.70 -1.16
CA PHE A 82 8.66 -5.04 -0.60
C PHE A 82 7.52 -5.29 0.38
N ALA A 83 6.84 -6.42 0.24
CA ALA A 83 5.78 -6.84 1.15
C ALA A 83 5.83 -8.36 1.33
N VAL A 84 5.63 -8.83 2.57
CA VAL A 84 5.40 -10.24 2.87
C VAL A 84 3.91 -10.44 3.08
N VAL A 85 3.29 -11.23 2.21
CA VAL A 85 1.83 -11.34 2.16
C VAL A 85 1.43 -12.80 2.09
N ARG A 86 0.51 -13.20 2.97
CA ARG A 86 -0.20 -14.48 2.85
C ARG A 86 -1.48 -14.26 2.04
N ILE A 87 -1.47 -14.66 0.77
CA ILE A 87 -2.63 -14.53 -0.10
C ILE A 87 -3.54 -15.76 0.04
N VAL A 88 -4.77 -15.56 0.51
CA VAL A 88 -5.75 -16.65 0.71
C VAL A 88 -6.46 -17.03 -0.60
N ASN A 89 -6.65 -16.08 -1.53
CA ASN A 89 -7.29 -16.33 -2.81
C ASN A 89 -6.63 -15.52 -3.93
N LEU A 90 -5.82 -16.19 -4.76
CA LEU A 90 -5.12 -15.58 -5.89
C LEU A 90 -6.04 -15.18 -7.06
N LYS A 91 -7.28 -15.68 -7.11
CA LYS A 91 -8.24 -15.37 -8.18
C LYS A 91 -8.98 -14.05 -7.96
N GLN A 92 -8.78 -13.38 -6.82
CA GLN A 92 -9.32 -12.05 -6.56
C GLN A 92 -8.28 -10.99 -6.90
N SER A 93 -8.70 -9.97 -7.67
CA SER A 93 -7.89 -8.77 -7.90
C SER A 93 -7.76 -7.97 -6.60
N ARG A 94 -6.53 -7.55 -6.27
CA ARG A 94 -6.25 -6.83 -5.02
C ARG A 94 -5.10 -5.84 -5.21
N THR A 95 -5.23 -4.70 -4.54
CA THR A 95 -4.07 -3.84 -4.21
C THR A 95 -3.43 -4.39 -2.95
N ILE A 96 -2.14 -4.75 -3.04
CA ILE A 96 -1.35 -5.25 -1.90
C ILE A 96 -0.81 -4.07 -1.08
N ALA A 97 -0.17 -3.12 -1.75
CA ALA A 97 0.49 -1.98 -1.13
C ALA A 97 0.63 -0.82 -2.13
N GLY A 98 0.92 0.37 -1.61
CA GLY A 98 1.14 1.59 -2.38
C GLY A 98 -0.02 2.58 -2.27
N MET A 99 0.08 3.65 -3.06
CA MET A 99 -0.87 4.74 -3.08
C MET A 99 -1.83 4.54 -4.26
N TRP A 100 -2.96 3.89 -3.97
CA TRP A 100 -3.97 3.56 -4.97
C TRP A 100 -5.40 3.82 -4.47
N SER A 101 -6.14 4.62 -5.23
CA SER A 101 -7.58 4.78 -5.16
C SER A 101 -8.10 4.93 -6.58
N GLU A 102 -9.14 4.19 -6.94
CA GLU A 102 -9.77 4.32 -8.25
C GLU A 102 -10.76 5.49 -8.37
N GLY A 103 -10.99 6.23 -7.27
CA GLY A 103 -12.08 7.20 -7.14
C GLY A 103 -13.30 6.59 -6.44
N LYS A 104 -14.39 7.36 -6.30
CA LYS A 104 -15.63 6.95 -5.62
C LYS A 104 -16.65 6.29 -6.55
N GLY A 105 -16.32 6.05 -7.81
CA GLY A 105 -17.24 5.40 -8.74
C GLY A 105 -16.88 5.60 -10.21
N ARG A 106 -17.78 5.13 -11.07
CA ARG A 106 -17.62 5.07 -12.53
C ARG A 106 -17.27 6.41 -13.20
N ASP A 107 -17.69 7.52 -12.60
CA ASP A 107 -17.55 8.87 -13.15
C ASP A 107 -16.74 9.79 -12.21
N ASP A 108 -15.88 9.21 -11.36
CA ASP A 108 -15.05 9.95 -10.40
C ASP A 108 -13.56 9.78 -10.69
N ASP A 109 -12.97 10.78 -11.33
CA ASP A 109 -11.53 10.85 -11.61
C ASP A 109 -10.71 11.48 -10.46
N THR A 110 -11.29 11.64 -9.27
CA THR A 110 -10.54 12.06 -8.06
C THR A 110 -9.71 10.94 -7.44
N GLY A 111 -9.65 9.77 -8.08
CA GLY A 111 -8.75 8.69 -7.70
C GLY A 111 -7.31 9.17 -7.54
N THR A 112 -6.54 8.46 -6.72
CA THR A 112 -5.11 8.71 -6.56
C THR A 112 -4.39 7.46 -7.00
N ARG A 113 -3.86 7.46 -8.21
CA ARG A 113 -3.13 6.33 -8.80
C ARG A 113 -1.67 6.75 -8.93
N GLN A 114 -0.83 6.34 -7.99
CA GLN A 114 0.60 6.65 -8.04
C GLN A 114 1.41 5.40 -8.30
N TYR A 115 2.00 4.81 -7.27
CA TYR A 115 2.66 3.53 -7.36
C TYR A 115 1.87 2.51 -6.55
N SER A 116 1.74 1.30 -7.08
CA SER A 116 1.00 0.24 -6.41
C SER A 116 1.52 -1.14 -6.80
N MET A 117 1.44 -2.05 -5.84
CA MET A 117 1.67 -3.47 -6.03
C MET A 117 0.29 -4.13 -6.19
N LEU A 118 -0.08 -4.48 -7.42
CA LEU A 118 -1.37 -5.12 -7.71
C LEU A 118 -1.17 -6.63 -7.94
N MET A 119 -2.17 -7.43 -7.61
CA MET A 119 -2.17 -8.87 -7.85
C MET A 119 -3.41 -9.29 -8.63
N ASN A 120 -3.22 -10.21 -9.57
CA ASN A 120 -4.27 -10.79 -10.40
C ASN A 120 -5.09 -9.70 -11.10
N MET A 121 -4.49 -9.05 -12.10
CA MET A 121 -5.14 -8.02 -12.90
C MET A 121 -5.32 -8.53 -14.35
N PRO A 122 -6.33 -9.37 -14.65
CA PRO A 122 -6.47 -10.04 -15.95
C PRO A 122 -6.40 -9.11 -17.16
N THR A 123 -7.00 -7.92 -17.06
CA THR A 123 -7.04 -6.93 -18.14
C THR A 123 -5.71 -6.19 -18.34
N TYR A 124 -4.85 -6.13 -17.32
CA TYR A 124 -3.63 -5.32 -17.35
C TYR A 124 -2.37 -6.17 -17.48
N GLY A 125 -2.13 -7.07 -16.51
CA GLY A 125 -0.90 -7.90 -16.43
C GLY A 125 -1.16 -9.40 -16.50
N GLY A 126 -2.43 -9.80 -16.62
CA GLY A 126 -2.86 -11.19 -16.67
C GLY A 126 -3.28 -11.77 -15.31
N PRO A 127 -3.91 -12.96 -15.33
CA PRO A 127 -4.42 -13.60 -14.13
C PRO A 127 -3.28 -14.19 -13.27
N ASN A 128 -3.47 -14.18 -11.95
CA ASN A 128 -2.57 -14.76 -10.94
C ASN A 128 -1.11 -14.27 -11.02
N LYS A 129 -0.88 -13.02 -11.43
CA LYS A 129 0.44 -12.39 -11.51
C LYS A 129 0.51 -11.11 -10.70
N LEU A 130 1.72 -10.80 -10.25
CA LEU A 130 2.05 -9.47 -9.73
C LEU A 130 2.10 -8.49 -10.91
N THR A 131 1.39 -7.37 -10.77
CA THR A 131 1.30 -6.30 -11.78
C THR A 131 1.62 -4.99 -11.08
N PRO A 132 2.91 -4.63 -10.93
CA PRO A 132 3.28 -3.35 -10.34
C PRO A 132 2.90 -2.20 -11.28
N HIS A 133 2.67 -1.03 -10.68
CA HIS A 133 2.39 0.20 -11.40
C HIS A 133 3.16 1.36 -10.76
N VAL A 134 3.59 2.32 -11.58
CA VAL A 134 4.06 3.65 -11.16
C VAL A 134 3.50 4.67 -12.16
N SER A 135 2.93 5.76 -11.65
CA SER A 135 2.32 6.81 -12.44
C SER A 135 3.36 7.85 -12.85
N SER A 136 3.32 8.24 -14.13
CA SER A 136 4.13 9.35 -14.65
C SER A 136 3.66 10.71 -14.15
N GLU A 137 2.41 10.84 -13.71
CA GLU A 137 1.80 12.13 -13.33
C GLU A 137 1.55 12.27 -11.84
N GLY A 138 1.69 11.18 -11.07
CA GLY A 138 1.38 11.19 -9.63
C GLY A 138 -0.12 11.27 -9.32
N GLY A 139 -0.97 11.03 -10.31
CA GLY A 139 -2.43 11.04 -10.18
C GLY A 139 -3.08 10.18 -11.27
N VAL A 140 -4.42 10.30 -11.40
CA VAL A 140 -5.13 9.70 -12.53
C VAL A 140 -4.60 10.30 -13.84
N THR A 141 -4.16 9.45 -14.76
CA THR A 141 -3.99 9.85 -16.17
C THR A 141 -5.35 10.32 -16.67
N ARG A 142 -5.51 11.63 -16.84
CA ARG A 142 -6.75 12.20 -17.39
C ARG A 142 -6.91 11.69 -18.82
N ARG A 143 -8.06 11.09 -19.13
CA ARG A 143 -8.42 10.70 -20.50
C ARG A 143 -8.72 11.90 -21.37
#